data_AF-A0A7C5EM96-F1
#
_entry.id   AF-A0A7C5EM96-F1
#
_cell.length_a   1.000
_cell.length_b   1.000
_cell.length_c   1.000
_cell.angle_alpha   90.00
_cell.angle_beta   90.00
_cell.angle_gamma   90.00
#
_symmetry.space_group_name_H-M   'P 1'
#
loop_
_entity.id
_entity.type
_entity.pdbx_description
1 polymer ?
#
loop_
_entity_poly.entity_id
_entity_poly.type
_entity_poly.pdbx_seq_one_letter_code
_entity_poly.pdbx_strand_id
1 'polypeptide(L)'
;MQQEATKWYAVQTKTSREKYVAEILRGKGYEEFLPLYRSRRKWSDRIKELELPLFPGYVFCRFDAGRRLPVLTTPGVLMIVGNGRVPLPVEDVEIEALRAVVRSRLQAQPWPYLQVGQRVRIEGSPLSGMEGILLELKNSCRIVVSVNLLQRSVAVEVDHNWVRPIGPAPRAPERALTASAVLGKQIA
;
A
#
# COMPACT_ATOMS: atom_id res chain seq x y z
N MET A 1 15.17 -25.42 19.66
CA MET A 1 13.93 -24.91 19.05
C MET A 1 14.25 -23.55 18.47
N GLN A 2 14.24 -23.39 17.14
CA GLN A 2 14.50 -22.10 16.50
C GLN A 2 13.31 -21.18 16.79
N GLN A 3 13.55 -20.08 17.47
CA GLN A 3 12.55 -19.08 17.81
C GLN A 3 12.51 -18.11 16.62
N GLU A 4 11.58 -18.33 15.68
CA GLU A 4 11.42 -17.40 14.57
C GLU A 4 10.96 -16.03 15.08
N ALA A 5 11.62 -14.98 14.59
CA ALA A 5 11.34 -13.61 15.00
C ALA A 5 9.93 -13.20 14.54
N THR A 6 9.19 -12.55 15.43
CA THR A 6 7.88 -11.98 15.07
C THR A 6 8.06 -10.82 14.10
N LYS A 7 7.25 -10.79 13.04
CA LYS A 7 7.24 -9.74 12.01
C LYS A 7 5.83 -9.19 11.84
N TRP A 8 5.72 -8.01 11.24
CA TRP A 8 4.44 -7.43 10.88
C TRP A 8 3.88 -8.07 9.63
N TYR A 9 2.57 -8.31 9.61
CA TYR A 9 1.85 -8.79 8.44
C TYR A 9 0.55 -8.01 8.27
N ALA A 10 0.14 -7.79 7.03
CA ALA A 10 -1.20 -7.30 6.72
C ALA A 10 -2.20 -8.47 6.80
N VAL A 11 -3.23 -8.30 7.63
CA VAL A 11 -4.33 -9.24 7.81
C VAL A 11 -5.54 -8.65 7.09
N GLN A 12 -6.04 -9.38 6.09
CA GLN A 12 -7.24 -9.00 5.37
C GLN A 12 -8.48 -9.36 6.21
N THR A 13 -9.38 -8.40 6.38
CA THR A 13 -10.61 -8.55 7.14
C THR A 13 -11.83 -8.33 6.25
N LYS A 14 -12.99 -8.78 6.72
CA LYS A 14 -14.26 -8.34 6.14
C LYS A 14 -14.37 -6.81 6.26
N THR A 15 -14.86 -6.16 5.21
CA THR A 15 -15.08 -4.71 5.18
C THR A 15 -15.92 -4.27 6.38
N SER A 16 -15.56 -3.14 6.98
CA SER A 16 -16.24 -2.55 8.15
C SER A 16 -16.12 -3.35 9.46
N ARG A 17 -15.33 -4.43 9.49
CA ARG A 17 -15.03 -5.22 10.70
C ARG A 17 -13.60 -5.00 11.21
N GLU A 18 -12.85 -4.07 10.63
CA GLU A 18 -11.43 -3.82 10.92
C GLU A 18 -11.23 -3.52 12.41
N LYS A 19 -12.04 -2.60 12.98
CA LYS A 19 -11.96 -2.22 14.41
C LYS A 19 -12.24 -3.41 15.35
N TYR A 20 -13.23 -4.22 15.00
CA TYR A 20 -13.59 -5.41 15.77
C TYR A 20 -12.49 -6.48 15.72
N VAL A 21 -11.89 -6.71 14.55
CA VAL A 21 -10.77 -7.64 14.41
C VAL A 21 -9.55 -7.16 15.18
N ALA A 22 -9.21 -5.87 15.09
CA ALA A 22 -8.11 -5.27 15.85
C ALA A 22 -8.30 -5.46 17.37
N GLU A 23 -9.51 -5.24 17.88
CA GLU A 23 -9.83 -5.44 19.30
C GLU A 23 -9.66 -6.91 19.74
N ILE A 24 -10.12 -7.88 18.94
CA ILE A 24 -9.94 -9.30 19.26
C ILE A 24 -8.46 -9.69 19.21
N LEU A 25 -7.71 -9.25 18.20
CA LEU A 25 -6.28 -9.55 18.10
C LEU A 25 -5.51 -8.99 19.29
N ARG A 26 -5.84 -7.77 19.71
CA ARG A 26 -5.30 -7.16 20.94
C ARG A 26 -5.67 -7.98 22.19
N GLY A 27 -6.92 -8.43 22.29
CA GLY A 27 -7.39 -9.29 23.39
C GLY A 27 -6.70 -10.65 23.45
N LYS A 28 -6.24 -11.18 22.29
CA LYS A 28 -5.40 -12.38 22.20
C LYS A 28 -3.93 -12.14 22.53
N GLY A 29 -3.53 -10.89 22.83
CA GLY A 29 -2.16 -10.51 23.17
C GLY A 29 -1.27 -10.21 21.97
N TYR A 30 -1.82 -10.04 20.77
CA TYR A 30 -1.03 -9.62 19.62
C TYR A 30 -0.80 -8.11 19.61
N GLU A 31 0.39 -7.70 19.15
CA GLU A 31 0.62 -6.31 18.78
C GLU A 31 -0.09 -6.06 17.43
N GLU A 32 -1.06 -5.16 17.43
CA GLU A 32 -1.81 -4.77 16.24
C GLU A 32 -1.62 -3.29 15.92
N PHE A 33 -1.85 -2.95 14.66
CA PHE A 33 -1.96 -1.57 14.23
C PHE A 33 -3.05 -1.43 13.16
N LEU A 34 -4.11 -0.71 13.50
CA LEU A 34 -5.14 -0.25 12.57
C LEU A 34 -4.99 1.26 12.32
N PRO A 35 -4.41 1.68 11.17
CA PRO A 35 -4.29 3.10 10.84
C PRO A 35 -5.68 3.68 10.56
N LEU A 36 -6.08 4.68 11.33
CA LEU A 36 -7.35 5.39 11.20
C LEU A 36 -7.12 6.85 10.79
N TYR A 37 -8.02 7.40 10.00
CA TYR A 37 -8.07 8.83 9.67
C TYR A 37 -9.42 9.43 10.05
N ARG A 38 -9.44 10.75 10.28
CA ARG A 38 -10.64 11.51 10.66
C ARG A 38 -11.32 12.08 9.43
N SER A 39 -12.56 11.66 9.20
CA SER A 39 -13.42 12.21 8.15
C SER A 39 -14.55 13.02 8.76
N ARG A 40 -14.73 14.25 8.29
CA ARG A 40 -15.89 15.09 8.66
C ARG A 40 -17.01 14.84 7.67
N ARG A 41 -18.09 14.17 8.10
CA ARG A 41 -19.31 14.05 7.30
C ARG A 41 -20.36 15.01 7.82
N LYS A 42 -20.91 15.82 6.93
CA LYS A 42 -22.05 16.70 7.21
C LYS A 42 -23.34 15.91 7.02
N TRP A 43 -24.07 15.68 8.10
CA TRP A 43 -25.47 15.27 8.05
C TRP A 43 -26.36 16.51 8.01
N SER A 44 -27.60 16.33 7.57
CA SER A 44 -28.60 17.40 7.34
C SER A 44 -28.78 18.38 8.50
N ASP A 45 -28.40 18.00 9.73
CA ASP A 45 -28.47 18.83 10.93
C ASP A 45 -27.13 19.00 11.69
N ARG A 46 -26.11 18.15 11.48
CA ARG A 46 -24.84 18.14 12.26
C ARG A 46 -23.61 17.68 11.47
N ILE A 47 -22.43 18.23 11.77
CA ILE A 47 -21.14 17.70 11.31
C ILE A 47 -20.66 16.67 12.32
N LYS A 48 -20.47 15.41 11.90
CA LYS A 48 -19.90 14.35 12.74
C LYS A 48 -18.50 13.98 12.26
N GLU A 49 -17.54 13.97 13.17
CA GLU A 49 -16.19 13.45 12.93
C GLU A 49 -16.20 11.94 13.16
N LEU A 50 -15.79 11.18 12.14
CA LEU A 50 -15.77 9.73 12.14
C LEU A 50 -14.33 9.25 11.89
N GLU A 51 -13.89 8.25 12.64
CA GLU A 51 -12.63 7.56 12.38
C GLU A 51 -12.86 6.38 11.43
N LEU A 52 -12.24 6.45 10.26
CA LEU A 52 -12.34 5.45 9.20
C LEU A 52 -10.95 4.81 8.95
N PRO A 53 -10.88 3.53 8.52
CA PRO A 53 -9.61 2.90 8.18
C PRO A 53 -8.90 3.59 7.01
N LEU A 54 -7.60 3.85 7.14
CA LEU A 54 -6.76 4.36 6.06
C LEU A 54 -6.54 3.31 4.96
N PHE A 55 -6.54 2.03 5.35
CA PHE A 55 -6.55 0.88 4.45
C PHE A 55 -7.80 0.03 4.74
N PRO A 56 -8.96 0.36 4.13
CA PRO A 56 -10.19 -0.41 4.31
C PRO A 56 -9.97 -1.90 4.01
N GLY A 57 -10.51 -2.78 4.86
CA GLY A 57 -10.34 -4.23 4.76
C GLY A 57 -9.01 -4.78 5.28
N TYR A 58 -8.17 -3.98 5.93
CA TYR A 58 -6.88 -4.43 6.45
C TYR A 58 -6.62 -4.00 7.90
N VAL A 59 -5.95 -4.88 8.64
CA VAL A 59 -5.35 -4.63 9.96
C VAL A 59 -3.92 -5.13 9.93
N PHE A 60 -2.95 -4.40 10.47
CA PHE A 60 -1.58 -4.90 10.62
C PHE A 60 -1.44 -5.62 11.96
N CYS A 61 -0.77 -6.77 11.95
CA CYS A 61 -0.58 -7.57 13.15
C CYS A 61 0.84 -8.15 13.17
N ARG A 62 1.52 -8.06 14.32
CA ARG A 62 2.84 -8.65 14.52
C ARG A 62 2.71 -10.03 15.14
N PHE A 63 3.25 -11.05 14.46
CA PHE A 63 3.21 -12.43 14.95
C PHE A 63 4.30 -13.28 14.28
N ASP A 64 4.45 -14.51 14.76
CA ASP A 64 5.29 -15.55 14.14
C ASP A 64 4.49 -16.25 13.02
N ALA A 65 4.99 -16.20 11.79
CA ALA A 65 4.33 -16.79 10.62
C ALA A 65 4.11 -18.32 10.77
N GLY A 66 4.98 -19.02 11.48
CA GLY A 66 4.82 -20.44 11.82
C GLY A 66 3.66 -20.69 12.79
N ARG A 67 3.25 -19.69 13.56
CA ARG A 67 2.16 -19.73 14.56
C ARG A 67 0.98 -18.85 14.18
N ARG A 68 0.67 -18.78 12.88
CA ARG A 68 -0.39 -17.92 12.32
C ARG A 68 -1.84 -18.37 12.56
N LEU A 69 -2.07 -19.62 13.00
CA LEU A 69 -3.42 -20.17 13.15
C LEU A 69 -4.32 -19.33 14.08
N PRO A 70 -3.89 -18.85 15.26
CA PRO A 70 -4.76 -18.08 16.13
C PRO A 70 -5.15 -16.71 15.55
N VAL A 71 -4.35 -16.16 14.61
CA VAL A 71 -4.71 -14.97 13.84
C VAL A 71 -5.79 -15.32 12.82
N LEU A 72 -5.59 -16.38 12.04
CA LEU A 72 -6.52 -16.83 10.99
C LEU A 72 -7.89 -17.27 11.52
N THR A 73 -7.96 -17.81 12.74
CA THR A 73 -9.23 -18.22 13.37
C THR A 73 -9.99 -17.05 14.01
N THR A 74 -9.48 -15.83 13.91
CA THR A 74 -10.16 -14.64 14.44
C THR A 74 -11.42 -14.33 13.63
N PRO A 75 -12.61 -14.20 14.26
CA PRO A 75 -13.84 -13.86 13.55
C PRO A 75 -13.70 -12.56 12.76
N GLY A 76 -13.94 -12.61 11.45
CA GLY A 76 -13.84 -11.45 10.56
C GLY A 76 -12.51 -11.36 9.80
N VAL A 77 -11.50 -12.17 10.13
CA VAL A 77 -10.29 -12.36 9.31
C VAL A 77 -10.64 -13.24 8.11
N LEU A 78 -10.15 -12.85 6.93
CA LEU A 78 -10.28 -13.60 5.68
C LEU A 78 -9.00 -14.36 5.36
N MET A 79 -7.87 -13.67 5.40
CA MET A 79 -6.55 -14.24 5.12
C MET A 79 -5.43 -13.34 5.63
N ILE A 80 -4.20 -13.85 5.61
CA ILE A 80 -2.98 -13.06 5.76
C ILE A 80 -2.44 -12.76 4.36
N VAL A 81 -2.12 -11.50 4.08
CA VAL A 81 -1.59 -11.07 2.78
C VAL A 81 -0.24 -11.73 2.54
N GLY A 82 -0.05 -12.25 1.33
CA GLY A 82 1.15 -13.00 1.00
C GLY A 82 1.17 -13.47 -0.46
N ASN A 83 2.24 -14.19 -0.80
CA ASN A 83 2.36 -14.86 -2.09
C ASN A 83 1.87 -16.30 -1.95
N GLY A 84 0.63 -16.56 -2.34
CA GLY A 84 -0.02 -17.86 -2.17
C GLY A 84 -0.14 -18.24 -0.69
N ARG A 85 0.60 -19.27 -0.26
CA ARG A 85 0.57 -19.76 1.14
C ARG A 85 1.61 -19.11 2.04
N VAL A 86 2.49 -18.27 1.51
CA VAL A 86 3.59 -17.64 2.26
C VAL A 86 3.20 -16.21 2.63
N PRO A 87 3.02 -15.89 3.92
CA PRO A 87 2.78 -14.52 4.37
C PRO A 87 3.93 -13.60 3.95
N LEU A 88 3.62 -12.41 3.45
CA LEU A 88 4.63 -11.41 3.13
C LEU A 88 4.75 -10.43 4.31
N PRO A 89 5.94 -10.31 4.92
CA PRO A 89 6.12 -9.38 6.02
C PRO A 89 6.06 -7.94 5.51
N VAL A 90 5.58 -7.05 6.38
CA VAL A 90 5.69 -5.60 6.26
C VAL A 90 6.88 -5.17 7.11
N GLU A 91 7.72 -4.28 6.61
CA GLU A 91 8.92 -3.85 7.33
C GLU A 91 8.53 -2.91 8.49
N ASP A 92 9.24 -2.98 9.62
CA ASP A 92 8.97 -2.12 10.79
C ASP A 92 9.05 -0.62 10.43
N VAL A 93 9.93 -0.25 9.50
CA VAL A 93 10.06 1.13 9.00
C VAL A 93 8.78 1.61 8.29
N GLU A 94 8.07 0.74 7.59
CA GLU A 94 6.82 1.08 6.91
C GLU A 94 5.70 1.28 7.94
N ILE A 95 5.63 0.40 8.94
CA ILE A 95 4.65 0.53 10.04
C ILE A 95 4.89 1.82 10.83
N GLU A 96 6.15 2.17 11.13
CA GLU A 96 6.43 3.38 11.89
C GLU A 96 6.19 4.65 11.06
N ALA A 97 6.45 4.62 9.75
CA ALA A 97 6.07 5.71 8.84
C ALA A 97 4.54 5.92 8.84
N LEU A 98 3.75 4.85 8.77
CA LEU A 98 2.29 4.93 8.86
C LEU A 98 1.83 5.45 10.24
N ARG A 99 2.47 5.02 11.33
CA ARG A 99 2.20 5.55 12.68
C ARG A 99 2.51 7.05 12.75
N ALA A 100 3.61 7.52 12.15
CA ALA A 100 3.94 8.93 12.08
C ALA A 100 2.89 9.74 11.30
N VAL A 101 2.41 9.22 10.16
CA VAL A 101 1.30 9.84 9.39
C VAL A 101 0.04 9.97 10.25
N VAL A 102 -0.39 8.90 10.92
CA VAL A 102 -1.58 8.92 11.79
C VAL A 102 -1.40 9.90 12.97
N ARG A 103 -0.21 9.93 13.60
CA ARG A 103 0.10 10.84 14.71
C ARG A 103 0.14 12.31 14.29
N SER A 104 0.55 12.60 13.05
CA SER A 104 0.66 13.98 12.53
C SER A 104 -0.68 14.74 12.49
N ARG A 105 -1.82 14.02 12.48
CA ARG A 105 -3.17 14.57 12.30
C ARG A 105 -3.35 15.42 11.04
N LEU A 106 -2.43 15.31 10.08
CA LEU A 106 -2.65 15.83 8.73
C LEU A 106 -3.88 15.17 8.11
N GLN A 107 -4.50 15.82 7.12
CA GLN A 107 -5.64 15.25 6.40
C GLN A 107 -5.18 14.08 5.52
N ALA A 108 -4.95 12.92 6.14
CA ALA A 108 -4.72 11.66 5.45
C ALA A 108 -6.08 11.07 5.05
N GLN A 109 -6.17 10.58 3.82
CA GLN A 109 -7.32 9.81 3.33
C GLN A 109 -6.80 8.68 2.43
N PRO A 110 -7.56 7.59 2.26
CA PRO A 110 -7.20 6.55 1.31
C PRO A 110 -6.98 7.15 -0.08
N TRP A 111 -5.87 6.81 -0.71
CA TRP A 111 -5.52 7.25 -2.06
C TRP A 111 -5.19 6.05 -2.94
N PRO A 112 -5.49 6.09 -4.26
CA PRO A 112 -5.09 5.03 -5.17
C PRO A 112 -3.58 4.80 -5.13
N TYR A 113 -3.17 3.53 -5.08
CA TYR A 113 -1.76 3.16 -5.21
C TYR A 113 -1.32 3.38 -6.66
N LEU A 114 -0.29 4.20 -6.86
CA LEU A 114 0.27 4.54 -8.17
C LEU A 114 1.64 3.87 -8.32
N GLN A 115 1.87 3.22 -9.47
CA GLN A 115 3.16 2.61 -9.80
C GLN A 115 3.83 3.32 -10.96
N VAL A 116 5.16 3.47 -10.90
CA VAL A 116 5.95 3.93 -12.04
C VAL A 116 5.74 2.98 -13.22
N GLY A 117 5.52 3.54 -14.42
CA GLY A 117 5.14 2.80 -15.62
C GLY A 117 3.64 2.56 -15.77
N GLN A 118 2.81 2.95 -14.79
CA GLN A 118 1.35 2.82 -14.88
C GLN A 118 0.76 3.90 -15.81
N ARG A 119 -0.22 3.50 -16.62
CA ARG A 119 -1.05 4.47 -17.36
C ARG A 119 -1.93 5.23 -16.39
N VAL A 120 -1.95 6.54 -16.50
CA VAL A 120 -2.66 7.45 -15.62
C VAL A 120 -3.40 8.53 -16.40
N ARG A 121 -4.49 9.06 -15.83
CA ARG A 121 -5.27 10.20 -16.33
C ARG A 121 -5.06 11.41 -15.43
N ILE A 122 -4.99 12.59 -16.02
CA ILE A 122 -5.01 13.86 -15.30
C ILE A 122 -6.47 14.29 -15.11
N GLU A 123 -6.88 14.61 -13.89
CA GLU A 123 -8.26 15.02 -13.56
C GLU A 123 -8.38 16.44 -12.99
N GLY A 124 -7.29 17.07 -12.53
CA GLY A 124 -7.27 18.50 -12.17
C GLY A 124 -6.11 19.19 -12.86
N SER A 125 -6.38 20.17 -13.74
CA SER A 125 -5.40 21.03 -14.47
C SER A 125 -6.05 21.49 -15.78
N PRO A 126 -5.53 22.52 -16.49
CA PRO A 126 -5.78 22.72 -17.92
C PRO A 126 -5.62 21.46 -18.79
N LEU A 127 -4.90 20.45 -18.31
CA LEU A 127 -4.65 19.18 -18.98
C LEU A 127 -5.61 18.05 -18.57
N SER A 128 -6.71 18.37 -17.88
CA SER A 128 -7.73 17.37 -17.50
C SER A 128 -8.22 16.56 -18.71
N GLY A 129 -8.32 15.24 -18.53
CA GLY A 129 -8.69 14.29 -19.58
C GLY A 129 -7.51 13.70 -20.35
N MET A 130 -6.31 14.28 -20.23
CA MET A 130 -5.11 13.70 -20.85
C MET A 130 -4.65 12.43 -20.15
N GLU A 131 -4.15 11.48 -20.94
CA GLU A 131 -3.60 10.22 -20.46
C GLU A 131 -2.09 10.17 -20.72
N GLY A 132 -1.36 9.46 -19.86
CA GLY A 132 0.06 9.25 -20.04
C GLY A 132 0.60 8.14 -19.15
N ILE A 133 1.92 7.97 -19.16
CA ILE A 133 2.62 7.00 -18.32
C ILE A 133 3.26 7.75 -17.16
N LEU A 134 3.05 7.27 -15.93
CA LEU A 134 3.65 7.83 -14.74
C LEU A 134 5.15 7.51 -14.70
N LEU A 135 6.00 8.54 -14.69
CA LEU A 135 7.44 8.44 -14.45
C LEU A 135 7.79 9.12 -13.12
N GLU A 136 8.63 8.46 -12.33
CA GLU A 136 9.20 9.06 -11.11
C GLU A 136 10.61 9.59 -11.41
N LEU A 137 10.83 10.87 -11.10
CA LEU A 137 12.14 11.52 -11.19
C LEU A 137 12.36 12.28 -9.88
N LYS A 138 13.30 11.78 -9.06
CA LYS A 138 13.82 12.37 -7.81
C LYS A 138 13.01 13.57 -7.29
N ASN A 139 12.00 13.27 -6.48
CA ASN A 139 11.10 14.20 -5.78
C ASN A 139 10.01 14.89 -6.63
N SER A 140 9.80 14.50 -7.89
CA SER A 140 8.70 15.00 -8.74
C SER A 140 8.01 13.87 -9.51
N CYS A 141 6.68 13.95 -9.63
CA CYS A 141 5.90 13.10 -10.52
C CYS A 141 5.81 13.74 -11.90
N ARG A 142 6.25 13.02 -12.94
CA ARG A 142 6.06 13.44 -14.33
C ARG A 142 5.16 12.47 -15.06
N ILE A 143 4.22 13.00 -15.83
CA ILE A 143 3.42 12.21 -16.77
C ILE A 143 3.97 12.44 -18.16
N VAL A 144 4.29 11.36 -18.85
CA VAL A 144 4.60 11.42 -20.29
C VAL A 144 3.30 11.28 -21.06
N VAL A 145 2.89 12.38 -21.69
CA VAL A 145 1.75 12.42 -22.61
C VAL A 145 2.30 12.27 -24.04
N SER A 146 1.84 11.25 -24.76
CA SER A 146 2.26 11.01 -26.14
C SER A 146 1.18 11.48 -27.12
N VAL A 147 1.60 12.23 -28.14
CA VAL A 147 0.74 12.69 -29.23
C VAL A 147 1.01 11.82 -30.45
N ASN A 148 0.19 10.77 -30.61
CA ASN A 148 0.41 9.73 -31.61
C ASN A 148 0.45 10.26 -33.06
N LEU A 149 -0.37 11.25 -33.39
CA LEU A 149 -0.39 11.89 -34.71
C LEU A 149 0.95 12.52 -35.08
N LEU A 150 1.68 13.02 -34.07
CA LEU A 150 2.94 13.74 -34.26
C LEU A 150 4.16 12.85 -34.02
N GLN A 151 3.96 11.60 -33.57
CA GLN A 151 5.05 10.71 -33.11
C GLN A 151 5.98 11.42 -32.10
N ARG A 152 5.41 12.24 -31.22
CA ARG A 152 6.13 13.05 -30.22
C ARG A 152 5.51 12.86 -28.85
N SER A 153 6.35 12.93 -27.82
CA SER A 153 5.94 12.85 -26.42
C SER A 153 6.41 14.07 -25.65
N VAL A 154 5.59 14.50 -24.69
CA VAL A 154 5.89 15.62 -23.79
C VAL A 154 5.83 15.10 -22.36
N ALA A 155 6.89 15.34 -21.58
CA ALA A 155 6.90 15.08 -20.16
C ALA A 155 6.37 16.33 -19.43
N VAL A 156 5.28 16.17 -18.68
CA VAL A 156 4.69 17.24 -17.89
C VAL A 156 4.88 16.92 -16.42
N GLU A 157 5.38 17.88 -15.66
CA GLU A 157 5.41 17.80 -14.20
C GLU A 157 4.02 18.11 -13.66
N VAL A 158 3.46 17.18 -12.88
CA VAL A 158 2.10 17.30 -12.35
C VAL A 158 2.08 16.99 -10.87
N ASP A 159 1.18 17.67 -10.16
CA ASP A 159 0.91 17.34 -8.76
C ASP A 159 0.29 15.93 -8.67
N HIS A 160 0.78 15.13 -7.73
CA HIS A 160 0.29 13.77 -7.47
C HIS A 160 -1.23 13.69 -7.21
N ASN A 161 -1.85 14.77 -6.72
CA ASN A 161 -3.27 14.86 -6.39
C ASN A 161 -4.16 14.86 -7.64
N TRP A 162 -3.58 15.17 -8.80
CA TRP A 162 -4.31 15.33 -10.06
C TRP A 162 -4.32 14.05 -10.90
N VAL A 163 -3.67 12.99 -10.42
CA VAL A 163 -3.37 11.80 -11.20
C VAL A 163 -4.21 10.62 -10.72
N ARG A 164 -4.92 9.96 -11.65
CA ARG A 164 -5.67 8.71 -11.40
C ARG A 164 -5.14 7.57 -12.26
N PRO A 165 -5.09 6.33 -11.77
CA PRO A 165 -4.71 5.18 -12.58
C PRO A 165 -5.77 4.84 -13.63
N ILE A 166 -5.32 4.43 -14.83
CA ILE A 166 -6.16 3.87 -15.89
C ILE A 166 -5.73 2.41 -16.11
N GLY A 167 -6.59 1.48 -15.70
CA GLY A 167 -6.34 0.04 -15.85
C GLY A 167 -5.52 -0.58 -14.71
N PRO A 168 -5.26 -1.89 -14.79
CA PRO A 168 -4.52 -2.62 -13.76
C PRO A 168 -3.07 -2.10 -13.67
N ALA A 169 -2.54 -2.06 -12.45
CA ALA A 169 -1.18 -1.63 -12.22
C ALA A 169 -0.19 -2.54 -12.99
N PRO A 170 0.90 -1.98 -13.57
CA PRO A 170 1.89 -2.78 -14.27
C PRO A 170 2.41 -3.87 -13.34
N ARG A 171 2.55 -5.11 -13.84
CA ARG A 171 3.14 -6.18 -13.04
C ARG A 171 4.53 -5.72 -12.61
N ALA A 172 4.81 -5.77 -11.30
CA ALA A 172 6.13 -5.45 -10.77
C ALA A 172 7.19 -6.24 -11.55
N PRO A 173 8.35 -5.65 -11.89
CA PRO A 173 9.38 -6.37 -12.61
C PRO A 173 9.77 -7.60 -11.79
N GLU A 174 9.54 -8.77 -12.37
CA GLU A 174 10.11 -10.04 -11.93
C GLU A 174 11.62 -9.81 -11.94
N ARG A 175 12.19 -9.59 -10.74
CA ARG A 175 13.63 -9.42 -10.59
C ARG A 175 14.27 -10.66 -11.17
N ALA A 176 14.88 -10.50 -12.34
CA ALA A 176 15.70 -11.48 -13.00
C ALA A 176 16.76 -11.97 -12.01
N LEU A 177 16.51 -13.14 -11.45
CA LEU A 177 17.52 -14.04 -10.91
C LEU A 177 18.33 -14.53 -12.10
N THR A 178 19.26 -13.70 -12.60
CA THR A 178 20.41 -14.21 -13.35
C THR A 178 21.62 -14.10 -12.46
N ALA A 179 21.94 -15.25 -11.88
CA ALA A 179 23.22 -15.56 -11.30
C ALA A 179 24.35 -15.33 -12.32
N SER A 180 25.41 -14.66 -11.89
CA SER A 180 26.78 -15.01 -12.25
C SER A 180 27.72 -14.45 -11.21
N ALA A 181 27.86 -15.23 -10.14
CA ALA A 181 29.09 -15.29 -9.37
C ALA A 181 29.73 -16.64 -9.66
N VAL A 182 30.59 -16.72 -10.68
CA VAL A 182 31.72 -17.67 -10.71
C VAL A 182 32.83 -17.03 -11.54
N LEU A 183 33.88 -16.55 -10.86
CA LEU A 183 35.23 -16.95 -11.23
C LEU A 183 36.13 -16.86 -9.99
N GLY A 184 36.10 -17.95 -9.21
CA GLY A 184 37.21 -18.29 -8.33
C GLY A 184 38.28 -19.03 -9.14
N LYS A 185 39.49 -18.48 -9.10
CA LYS A 185 40.83 -19.13 -9.12
C LYS A 185 40.97 -20.57 -9.67
N GLN A 186 41.86 -20.71 -10.67
CA GLN A 186 42.92 -21.76 -10.74
C GLN A 186 43.92 -21.35 -11.85
N ILE A 187 45.12 -20.86 -11.51
CA ILE A 187 46.43 -21.56 -11.48
C ILE A 187 46.79 -22.29 -12.79
N ALA A 188 47.68 -21.69 -13.57
CA ALA A 188 48.93 -22.27 -14.07
C ALA A 188 49.87 -21.12 -14.44
#